data_AF-A0A0K1PEG5-F1
#
_entry.id   AF-A0A0K1PEG5-F1
#
_cell.length_a   1.000
_cell.length_b   1.000
_cell.length_c   1.000
_cell.angle_alpha   90.00
_cell.angle_beta   90.00
_cell.angle_gamma   90.00
#
_symmetry.space_group_name_H-M   'P 1'
#
loop_
_entity.id
_entity.type
_entity.pdbx_description
1 polymer ?
#
loop_
_entity_poly.entity_id
_entity_poly.type
_entity_poly.pdbx_seq_one_letter_code
_entity_poly.pdbx_strand_id
1 'polypeptide(L)'
;MAVLLWGTAACYPIWLGNRLEDRVETLDNATRENRAQQDETRRNLGERIDELDGTLDRMTKSATRTTAEVAASTDDLVRKVQLLRGELEKVTWRFEEVSQRFEQLERRVAALGGEDALRKLEAKQALGSVERPTDKQKFFDLAKGHHDRGDYATSRMLFQEFIEKWKFDDLAPQAQLLVGDSLVAEKKHRAAVLEYQKVREVWPKSRFLPDALYKLGLSFLELGLAPEGTTFLEEAAKYPGQQAGKDAKAKLTELSKNKNKKK
;
A
#
# COMPACT_ATOMS: atom_id res chain seq x y z
N MET A 1 -22.44 21.39 108.95
CA MET A 1 -21.01 21.69 109.10
C MET A 1 -20.62 22.68 108.04
N ALA A 2 -20.52 23.96 108.41
CA ALA A 2 -20.07 25.05 107.55
C ALA A 2 -18.59 25.33 107.88
N VAL A 3 -17.71 25.24 106.89
CA VAL A 3 -16.34 25.79 106.97
C VAL A 3 -16.16 26.67 105.74
N LEU A 4 -16.13 27.97 106.02
CA LEU A 4 -15.92 29.07 105.07
C LEU A 4 -14.44 29.12 104.65
N LEU A 5 -14.18 28.86 103.37
CA LEU A 5 -12.91 29.20 102.72
C LEU A 5 -12.98 30.67 102.29
N TRP A 6 -12.19 31.51 102.95
CA TRP A 6 -11.97 32.90 102.57
C TRP A 6 -11.24 32.96 101.23
N GLY A 7 -11.90 33.52 100.22
CA GLY A 7 -11.27 33.92 98.97
C GLY A 7 -10.41 35.17 99.22
N THR A 8 -9.09 35.01 99.26
CA THR A 8 -8.16 36.13 99.17
C THR A 8 -8.27 36.74 97.78
N ALA A 9 -8.92 37.90 97.70
CA ALA A 9 -8.89 38.74 96.51
C ALA A 9 -7.44 39.18 96.27
N ALA A 10 -6.74 38.49 95.37
CA ALA A 10 -5.45 38.91 94.86
C ALA A 10 -5.64 40.23 94.08
N CYS A 11 -5.34 41.36 94.71
CA CYS A 11 -5.19 42.63 94.02
C CYS A 11 -3.96 42.55 93.10
N TYR A 12 -4.19 42.38 91.80
CA TYR A 12 -3.14 42.49 90.81
C TYR A 12 -2.70 43.97 90.67
N PRO A 13 -1.39 44.27 90.60
CA PRO A 13 -0.89 45.63 90.47
C PRO A 13 -1.20 46.23 89.07
N ILE A 14 -1.56 47.51 89.03
CA ILE A 14 -2.02 48.25 87.82
C ILE A 14 -1.03 48.15 86.64
N TRP A 15 0.28 48.16 86.89
CA TRP A 15 1.29 48.02 85.84
C TRP A 15 1.25 46.65 85.12
N LEU A 16 0.87 45.58 85.82
CA LEU A 16 0.69 44.26 85.20
C LEU A 16 -0.57 44.24 84.33
N GLY A 17 -1.62 44.97 84.71
CA GLY A 17 -2.82 45.21 83.91
C GLY A 17 -2.50 45.93 82.59
N ASN A 18 -1.83 47.09 82.67
CA ASN A 18 -1.43 47.85 81.48
C ASN A 18 -0.54 47.04 80.52
N ARG A 19 0.39 46.21 81.05
CA ARG A 19 1.23 45.34 80.22
C ARG A 19 0.46 44.20 79.57
N LEU A 20 -0.61 43.72 80.21
CA LEU A 20 -1.49 42.71 79.63
C LEU A 20 -2.37 43.34 78.55
N GLU A 21 -2.88 44.55 78.75
CA GLU A 21 -3.62 45.31 77.73
C GLU A 21 -2.78 45.55 76.47
N ASP A 22 -1.53 45.99 76.63
CA ASP A 22 -0.59 46.21 75.51
C ASP A 22 -0.29 44.90 74.73
N ARG A 23 -0.21 43.76 75.45
CA ARG A 23 -0.05 42.43 74.83
C ARG A 23 -1.32 41.95 74.12
N VAL A 24 -2.50 42.26 74.68
CA VAL A 24 -3.78 41.96 74.04
C VAL A 24 -3.95 42.79 72.77
N GLU A 25 -3.60 44.08 72.81
CA GLU A 25 -3.67 44.97 71.65
C GLU A 25 -2.70 44.53 70.54
N THR A 26 -1.47 44.16 70.88
CA THR A 26 -0.51 43.62 69.90
C THR A 26 -0.92 42.27 69.33
N LEU A 27 -1.51 41.37 70.14
CA LEU A 27 -2.07 40.10 69.67
C LEU A 27 -3.31 40.32 68.77
N ASP A 28 -4.17 41.27 69.10
CA ASP A 28 -5.34 41.64 68.29
C ASP A 28 -4.92 42.24 66.95
N ASN A 29 -3.88 43.08 66.94
CA ASN A 29 -3.32 43.62 65.70
C ASN A 29 -2.66 42.52 64.85
N ALA A 30 -1.85 41.64 65.44
CA ALA A 30 -1.23 40.52 64.73
C ALA A 30 -2.25 39.49 64.21
N THR A 31 -3.36 39.29 64.90
CA THR A 31 -4.44 38.42 64.43
C THR A 31 -5.27 39.07 63.33
N ARG A 32 -5.48 40.39 63.36
CA ARG A 32 -6.08 41.15 62.24
C ARG A 32 -5.19 41.11 60.99
N GLU A 33 -3.89 41.32 61.15
CA GLU A 33 -2.91 41.23 60.05
C GLU A 33 -2.86 39.82 59.45
N ASN A 34 -2.77 38.78 60.28
CA ASN A 34 -2.80 37.40 59.79
C ASN A 34 -4.11 37.08 59.06
N ARG A 35 -5.26 37.56 59.55
CA ARG A 35 -6.55 37.38 58.87
C ARG A 35 -6.59 38.11 57.53
N ALA A 36 -6.11 39.35 57.48
CA ALA A 36 -6.01 40.11 56.24
C ALA A 36 -5.10 39.40 55.21
N GLN A 37 -3.96 38.88 55.66
CA GLN A 37 -3.03 38.15 54.81
C GLN A 37 -3.58 36.79 54.37
N GLN A 38 -4.34 36.10 55.22
CA GLN A 38 -5.07 34.87 54.84
C GLN A 38 -6.17 35.16 53.81
N ASP A 39 -6.89 36.26 53.95
CA ASP A 39 -7.93 36.66 53.00
C ASP A 39 -7.34 37.07 51.65
N GLU A 40 -6.20 37.77 51.64
CA GLU A 40 -5.46 38.10 50.41
C GLU A 40 -4.93 36.84 49.72
N THR A 41 -4.34 35.93 50.49
CA THR A 41 -3.85 34.64 49.97
C THR A 41 -5.01 33.83 49.38
N ARG A 42 -6.17 33.78 50.05
CA ARG A 42 -7.39 33.13 49.55
C ARG A 42 -7.90 33.76 48.26
N ARG A 43 -7.86 35.08 48.13
CA ARG A 43 -8.24 35.78 46.89
C ARG A 43 -7.31 35.42 45.74
N ASN A 44 -6.00 35.49 45.95
CA ASN A 44 -5.00 35.16 44.93
C ASN A 44 -5.09 33.68 44.52
N LEU A 45 -5.31 32.77 45.47
CA LEU A 45 -5.60 31.37 45.16
C LEU A 45 -6.90 31.21 44.35
N GLY A 46 -7.95 31.97 44.67
CA GLY A 46 -9.19 31.98 43.90
C GLY A 46 -8.97 32.42 42.45
N GLU A 47 -8.28 33.53 42.24
CA GLU A 47 -7.96 34.04 40.90
C GLU A 47 -7.13 33.03 40.08
N ARG A 48 -6.16 32.36 40.70
CA ARG A 48 -5.37 31.30 40.05
C ARG A 48 -6.20 30.06 39.71
N ILE A 49 -7.18 29.70 40.56
CA ILE A 49 -8.10 28.60 40.28
C ILE A 49 -8.98 28.96 39.08
N ASP A 50 -9.52 30.18 39.02
CA ASP A 50 -10.31 30.65 37.89
C ASP A 50 -9.50 30.67 36.58
N GLU A 51 -8.22 31.06 36.64
CA GLU A 51 -7.31 31.03 35.49
C GLU A 51 -7.00 29.60 35.02
N LEU A 52 -6.79 28.68 35.96
CA LEU A 52 -6.58 27.26 35.67
C LEU A 52 -7.83 26.63 35.05
N ASP A 53 -9.02 26.93 35.57
CA ASP A 53 -10.29 26.46 35.03
C ASP A 53 -10.51 26.98 33.60
N GLY A 54 -10.21 28.27 33.36
CA GLY A 54 -10.27 28.85 32.02
C GLY A 54 -9.27 28.21 31.04
N THR A 55 -8.07 27.86 31.50
CA THR A 55 -7.06 27.17 30.69
C THR A 55 -7.45 25.73 30.40
N LEU A 56 -7.99 25.02 31.40
CA LEU A 56 -8.52 23.66 31.25
C LEU A 56 -9.71 23.62 30.29
N ASP A 57 -10.63 24.58 30.36
CA ASP A 57 -11.75 24.68 29.42
C ASP A 57 -11.25 24.91 27.99
N ARG A 58 -10.27 25.80 27.77
CA ARG A 58 -9.65 26.02 26.46
C ARG A 58 -8.94 24.76 25.95
N MET A 59 -8.16 24.08 26.80
CA MET A 59 -7.49 22.84 26.43
C MET A 59 -8.51 21.76 26.06
N THR A 60 -9.56 21.59 26.87
CA THR A 60 -10.62 20.60 26.65
C THR A 60 -11.37 20.89 25.34
N LYS A 61 -11.73 22.15 25.07
CA LYS A 61 -12.36 22.58 23.81
C LYS A 61 -11.44 22.39 22.61
N SER A 62 -10.14 22.68 22.74
CA SER A 62 -9.17 22.48 21.66
C SER A 62 -8.94 21.00 21.36
N ALA A 63 -8.83 20.16 22.40
CA ALA A 63 -8.63 18.72 22.28
C ALA A 63 -9.87 18.02 21.69
N THR A 64 -11.08 18.43 22.10
CA THR A 64 -12.34 17.89 21.52
C THR A 64 -12.54 18.32 20.08
N ARG A 65 -12.12 19.54 19.71
CA ARG A 65 -12.19 20.02 18.33
C ARG A 65 -11.23 19.28 17.40
N THR A 66 -9.98 19.06 17.82
CA THR A 66 -9.00 18.32 17.02
C THR A 66 -9.37 16.84 16.89
N THR A 67 -9.87 16.21 17.95
CA THR A 67 -10.35 14.82 17.86
C THR A 67 -11.57 14.69 16.94
N ALA A 68 -12.50 15.65 16.95
CA ALA A 68 -13.64 15.67 16.04
C ALA A 68 -13.21 15.87 14.57
N GLU A 69 -12.21 16.73 14.31
CA GLU A 69 -11.70 16.98 12.96
C GLU A 69 -10.96 15.76 12.39
N VAL A 70 -10.13 15.10 13.21
CA VAL A 70 -9.46 13.84 12.82
C VAL A 70 -10.49 12.74 12.58
N ALA A 71 -11.49 12.60 13.46
CA ALA A 71 -12.58 11.63 13.28
C ALA A 71 -13.35 11.85 11.97
N ALA A 72 -13.67 13.10 11.65
CA ALA A 72 -14.33 13.46 10.38
C ALA A 72 -13.46 13.14 9.16
N SER A 73 -12.14 13.41 9.22
CA SER A 73 -11.21 13.06 8.14
C SER A 73 -11.05 11.55 7.98
N THR A 74 -11.03 10.77 9.06
CA THR A 74 -10.99 9.31 8.99
C THR A 74 -12.27 8.74 8.40
N ASP A 75 -13.44 9.29 8.76
CA ASP A 75 -14.72 8.89 8.18
C ASP A 75 -14.77 9.19 6.67
N ASP A 76 -14.27 10.34 6.25
CA ASP A 76 -14.17 10.71 4.83
C ASP A 76 -13.23 9.75 4.05
N LEU A 77 -12.07 9.42 4.63
CA LEU A 77 -11.14 8.45 4.06
C LEU A 77 -11.77 7.06 3.93
N VAL A 78 -12.47 6.59 4.97
CA VAL A 78 -13.18 5.29 4.93
C VAL A 78 -14.24 5.28 3.83
N ARG A 79 -15.01 6.36 3.67
CA ARG A 79 -15.99 6.49 2.57
C ARG A 79 -15.32 6.44 1.20
N LYS A 80 -14.21 7.16 1.01
CA LYS A 80 -13.46 7.15 -0.27
C LYS A 80 -12.88 5.76 -0.58
N VAL A 81 -12.36 5.05 0.42
CA VAL A 81 -11.88 3.67 0.25
C VAL A 81 -13.01 2.72 -0.14
N GLN A 82 -14.19 2.84 0.50
CA GLN A 82 -15.38 2.06 0.12
C GLN A 82 -15.86 2.39 -1.30
N LEU A 83 -15.83 3.66 -1.69
CA LEU A 83 -16.23 4.11 -3.02
C LEU A 83 -15.27 3.61 -4.10
N LEU A 84 -13.96 3.75 -3.89
CA LEU A 84 -12.92 3.22 -4.78
C LEU A 84 -13.02 1.69 -4.91
N ARG A 85 -13.31 0.99 -3.81
CA ARG A 85 -13.58 -0.45 -3.85
C ARG A 85 -14.79 -0.77 -4.72
N GLY A 86 -15.87 -0.01 -4.59
CA GLY A 86 -17.06 -0.18 -5.44
C GLY A 86 -16.81 0.14 -6.91
N GLU A 87 -15.98 1.15 -7.21
CA GLU A 87 -15.54 1.42 -8.59
C GLU A 87 -14.65 0.31 -9.14
N LEU A 88 -13.73 -0.22 -8.32
CA LEU A 88 -12.89 -1.35 -8.68
C LEU A 88 -13.72 -2.60 -8.96
N GLU A 89 -14.73 -2.90 -8.13
CA GLU A 89 -15.68 -4.00 -8.33
C GLU A 89 -16.52 -3.82 -9.61
N LYS A 90 -16.88 -2.59 -9.98
CA LYS A 90 -17.53 -2.31 -11.28
C LYS A 90 -16.57 -2.52 -12.44
N VAL A 91 -15.30 -2.14 -12.31
CA VAL A 91 -14.27 -2.35 -13.33
C VAL A 91 -13.98 -3.83 -13.49
N THR A 92 -13.85 -4.59 -12.41
CA THR A 92 -13.67 -6.05 -12.48
C THR A 92 -14.88 -6.73 -13.09
N TRP A 93 -16.11 -6.33 -12.73
CA TRP A 93 -17.32 -6.86 -13.35
C TRP A 93 -17.43 -6.53 -14.85
N ARG A 94 -17.11 -5.29 -15.25
CA ARG A 94 -17.05 -4.91 -16.67
C ARG A 94 -15.95 -5.66 -17.42
N PHE A 95 -14.83 -5.94 -16.76
CA PHE A 95 -13.74 -6.71 -17.34
C PHE A 95 -14.12 -8.17 -17.52
N GLU A 96 -14.77 -8.77 -16.53
CA GLU A 96 -15.36 -10.12 -16.60
C GLU A 96 -16.39 -10.19 -17.72
N GLU A 97 -17.29 -9.20 -17.82
CA GLU A 97 -18.31 -9.12 -18.87
C GLU A 97 -17.68 -8.98 -20.26
N VAL A 98 -16.67 -8.13 -20.42
CA VAL A 98 -15.92 -8.00 -21.68
C VAL A 98 -15.20 -9.31 -22.03
N SER A 99 -14.63 -9.99 -21.03
CA SER A 99 -13.95 -11.27 -21.23
C SER A 99 -14.93 -12.36 -21.66
N GLN A 100 -16.10 -12.44 -21.02
CA GLN A 100 -17.16 -13.37 -21.39
C GLN A 100 -17.74 -13.07 -22.79
N ARG A 101 -17.96 -11.79 -23.13
CA ARG A 101 -18.38 -11.38 -24.48
C ARG A 101 -17.32 -11.70 -25.52
N PHE A 102 -16.04 -11.56 -25.17
CA PHE A 102 -14.93 -11.91 -26.03
C PHE A 102 -14.85 -13.42 -26.25
N GLU A 103 -14.99 -14.23 -25.19
CA GLU A 103 -15.06 -15.69 -25.30
C GLU A 103 -16.28 -16.13 -26.11
N GLN A 104 -17.43 -15.47 -25.94
CA GLN A 104 -18.62 -15.73 -26.74
C GLN A 104 -18.44 -15.32 -28.20
N LEU A 105 -17.74 -14.22 -28.47
CA LEU A 105 -17.36 -13.79 -29.82
C LEU A 105 -16.39 -14.78 -30.45
N GLU A 106 -15.37 -15.23 -29.72
CA GLU A 106 -14.45 -16.28 -30.15
C GLU A 106 -15.19 -17.59 -30.45
N ARG A 107 -16.16 -18.00 -29.61
CA ARG A 107 -17.02 -19.17 -29.87
C ARG A 107 -17.88 -18.97 -31.12
N ARG A 108 -18.41 -17.77 -31.35
CA ARG A 108 -19.20 -17.44 -32.56
C ARG A 108 -18.35 -17.41 -33.81
N VAL A 109 -17.14 -16.84 -33.74
CA VAL A 109 -16.15 -16.84 -34.82
C VAL A 109 -15.68 -18.27 -35.09
N ALA A 110 -15.45 -19.07 -34.05
CA ALA A 110 -15.14 -20.49 -34.17
C ALA A 110 -16.31 -21.33 -34.72
N ALA A 111 -17.56 -20.99 -34.39
CA ALA A 111 -18.76 -21.62 -34.92
C ALA A 111 -19.06 -21.20 -36.38
N LEU A 112 -18.59 -20.02 -36.80
CA LEU A 112 -18.56 -19.61 -38.21
C LEU A 112 -17.46 -20.34 -39.02
N GLY A 113 -16.57 -21.08 -38.34
CA GLY A 113 -16.19 -22.45 -38.69
C GLY A 113 -15.40 -22.70 -39.98
N GLY A 114 -15.17 -21.71 -40.83
CA GLY A 114 -14.47 -21.91 -42.10
C GLY A 114 -12.95 -21.99 -41.94
N GLU A 115 -12.36 -20.99 -41.27
CA GLU A 115 -10.90 -20.80 -41.30
C GLU A 115 -10.19 -21.28 -40.03
N ASP A 116 -10.73 -21.03 -38.83
CA ASP A 116 -10.07 -21.43 -37.59
C ASP A 116 -10.28 -22.90 -37.22
N ALA A 117 -11.40 -23.50 -37.63
CA ALA A 117 -11.60 -24.94 -37.48
C ALA A 117 -10.70 -25.71 -38.45
N LEU A 118 -10.54 -25.22 -39.69
CA LEU A 118 -9.60 -25.76 -40.67
C LEU A 118 -8.15 -25.57 -40.19
N ARG A 119 -7.76 -24.38 -39.73
CA ARG A 119 -6.45 -24.15 -39.11
C ARG A 119 -6.22 -24.99 -37.86
N LYS A 120 -7.22 -25.26 -37.03
CA LYS A 120 -7.08 -26.15 -35.86
C LYS A 120 -6.97 -27.62 -36.28
N LEU A 121 -7.62 -28.03 -37.37
CA LEU A 121 -7.50 -29.37 -37.94
C LEU A 121 -6.14 -29.57 -38.63
N GLU A 122 -5.72 -28.57 -39.42
CA GLU A 122 -4.42 -28.49 -40.08
C GLU A 122 -3.30 -28.37 -39.05
N ALA A 123 -3.47 -27.56 -37.99
CA ALA A 123 -2.52 -27.51 -36.88
C ALA A 123 -2.47 -28.85 -36.15
N LYS A 124 -3.61 -29.52 -35.90
CA LYS A 124 -3.61 -30.88 -35.33
C LYS A 124 -2.94 -31.92 -36.24
N GLN A 125 -3.15 -31.85 -37.55
CA GLN A 125 -2.52 -32.74 -38.54
C GLN A 125 -1.02 -32.46 -38.68
N ALA A 126 -0.62 -31.18 -38.74
CA ALA A 126 0.77 -30.75 -38.72
C ALA A 126 1.44 -31.18 -37.41
N LEU A 127 0.79 -31.03 -36.25
CA LEU A 127 1.29 -31.48 -34.94
C LEU A 127 1.45 -32.99 -34.81
N GLY A 128 0.68 -33.78 -35.55
CA GLY A 128 0.81 -35.24 -35.59
C GLY A 128 2.07 -35.70 -36.32
N SER A 129 2.58 -34.88 -37.25
CA SER A 129 3.81 -35.15 -38.01
C SER A 129 5.09 -34.65 -37.33
N VAL A 130 4.97 -33.80 -36.30
CA VAL A 130 6.12 -33.31 -35.54
C VAL A 130 6.62 -34.41 -34.62
N GLU A 131 7.75 -35.02 -34.99
CA GLU A 131 8.46 -35.98 -34.15
C GLU A 131 8.92 -35.28 -32.86
N ARG A 132 8.56 -35.85 -31.70
CA ARG A 132 8.80 -35.25 -30.37
C ARG A 132 9.97 -35.97 -29.71
N PRO A 133 11.17 -35.36 -29.62
CA PRO A 133 12.30 -35.97 -28.94
C PRO A 133 11.99 -36.20 -27.46
N THR A 134 12.43 -37.33 -26.91
CA THR A 134 12.36 -37.57 -25.45
C THR A 134 13.39 -36.75 -24.68
N ASP A 135 14.47 -36.34 -25.35
CA ASP A 135 15.49 -35.48 -24.78
C ASP A 135 15.00 -34.03 -24.66
N LYS A 136 15.10 -33.47 -23.46
CA LYS A 136 14.60 -32.13 -23.13
C LYS A 136 15.24 -31.04 -23.97
N GLN A 137 16.56 -31.09 -24.20
CA GLN A 137 17.26 -30.04 -24.96
C GLN A 137 16.82 -30.08 -26.42
N LYS A 138 16.79 -31.29 -27.03
CA LYS A 138 16.29 -31.45 -28.39
C LYS A 138 14.83 -31.05 -28.55
N PHE A 139 13.99 -31.32 -27.55
CA PHE A 139 12.59 -30.89 -27.57
C PHE A 139 12.46 -29.37 -27.50
N PHE A 140 13.24 -28.73 -26.62
CA PHE A 140 13.30 -27.26 -26.54
C PHE A 140 13.78 -26.65 -27.87
N ASP A 141 14.84 -27.19 -28.45
CA ASP A 141 15.42 -26.73 -29.71
C ASP A 141 14.43 -26.91 -30.88
N LEU A 142 13.64 -27.98 -30.88
CA LEU A 142 12.54 -28.17 -31.83
C LEU A 142 11.49 -27.06 -31.70
N ALA A 143 11.00 -26.79 -30.49
CA ALA A 143 10.02 -25.74 -30.23
C ALA A 143 10.54 -24.35 -30.63
N LYS A 144 11.83 -24.09 -30.35
CA LYS A 144 12.53 -22.88 -30.75
C LYS A 144 12.71 -22.78 -32.27
N GLY A 145 13.01 -23.89 -32.94
CA GLY A 145 13.10 -23.91 -34.40
C GLY A 145 11.78 -23.55 -35.10
N HIS A 146 10.62 -23.87 -34.51
CA HIS A 146 9.33 -23.35 -34.99
C HIS A 146 9.16 -21.85 -34.69
N HIS A 147 9.59 -21.39 -33.51
CA HIS A 147 9.56 -19.97 -33.14
C HIS A 147 10.35 -19.11 -34.14
N ASP A 148 11.58 -19.51 -34.42
CA ASP A 148 12.52 -18.75 -35.25
C ASP A 148 12.06 -18.69 -36.72
N ARG A 149 11.26 -19.66 -37.16
CA ARG A 149 10.62 -19.68 -38.50
C ARG A 149 9.31 -18.89 -38.56
N GLY A 150 8.85 -18.32 -37.45
CA GLY A 150 7.58 -17.58 -37.36
C GLY A 150 6.34 -18.45 -37.22
N ASP A 151 6.51 -19.76 -37.04
CA ASP A 151 5.42 -20.68 -36.73
C ASP A 151 5.10 -20.62 -35.23
N TYR A 152 4.58 -19.47 -34.83
CA TYR A 152 4.31 -19.13 -33.43
C TYR A 152 3.22 -20.02 -32.81
N ALA A 153 2.25 -20.49 -33.60
CA ALA A 153 1.21 -21.37 -33.11
C ALA A 153 1.78 -22.73 -32.68
N THR A 154 2.52 -23.41 -33.55
CA THR A 154 3.14 -24.71 -33.23
C THR A 154 4.19 -24.53 -32.13
N SER A 155 4.99 -23.46 -32.20
CA SER A 155 5.99 -23.13 -31.20
C SER A 155 5.40 -23.00 -29.79
N ARG A 156 4.29 -22.25 -29.62
CA ARG A 156 3.62 -22.12 -28.32
C ARG A 156 3.16 -23.46 -27.78
N MET A 157 2.55 -24.30 -28.62
CA MET A 157 2.06 -25.61 -28.21
C MET A 157 3.22 -26.49 -27.73
N LEU A 158 4.32 -26.53 -28.47
CA LEU A 158 5.51 -27.28 -28.08
C LEU A 158 6.12 -26.72 -26.79
N PHE A 159 6.25 -25.40 -26.63
CA PHE A 159 6.76 -24.84 -25.38
C PHE A 159 5.83 -25.11 -24.19
N GLN A 160 4.51 -25.11 -24.37
CA GLN A 160 3.56 -25.51 -23.33
C GLN A 160 3.74 -26.98 -22.94
N GLU A 161 3.87 -27.88 -23.92
CA GLU A 161 4.15 -29.29 -23.67
C GLU A 161 5.50 -29.48 -22.95
N PHE A 162 6.52 -28.70 -23.31
CA PHE A 162 7.81 -28.68 -22.63
C PHE A 162 7.68 -28.27 -21.16
N ILE A 163 6.94 -27.20 -20.89
CA ILE A 163 6.71 -26.69 -19.52
C ILE A 163 5.94 -27.73 -18.69
N GLU A 164 4.94 -28.40 -19.26
CA GLU A 164 4.18 -29.44 -18.57
C GLU A 164 5.06 -30.64 -18.19
N LYS A 165 5.90 -31.11 -19.12
CA LYS A 165 6.79 -32.27 -18.91
C LYS A 165 7.97 -31.94 -17.99
N TRP A 166 8.54 -30.75 -18.12
CA TRP A 166 9.80 -30.37 -17.47
C TRP A 166 9.69 -29.07 -16.68
N LYS A 167 8.61 -28.86 -15.94
CA LYS A 167 8.34 -27.63 -15.15
C LYS A 167 9.44 -27.21 -14.16
N PHE A 168 10.25 -28.16 -13.69
CA PHE A 168 11.33 -27.92 -12.73
C PHE A 168 12.70 -27.72 -13.39
N ASP A 169 12.78 -27.80 -14.72
CA ASP A 169 14.01 -27.60 -15.46
C ASP A 169 14.37 -26.10 -15.57
N ASP A 170 15.65 -25.79 -15.62
CA ASP A 170 16.17 -24.43 -15.75
C ASP A 170 15.73 -23.73 -17.05
N LEU A 171 15.34 -24.50 -18.08
CA LEU A 171 14.82 -23.98 -19.34
C LEU A 171 13.30 -23.71 -19.33
N ALA A 172 12.55 -24.23 -18.36
CA ALA A 172 11.10 -24.01 -18.31
C ALA A 172 10.70 -22.51 -18.23
N PRO A 173 11.38 -21.66 -17.44
CA PRO A 173 11.16 -20.21 -17.45
C PRO A 173 11.44 -19.59 -18.83
N GLN A 174 12.46 -20.10 -19.55
CA GLN A 174 12.79 -19.62 -20.89
C GLN A 174 11.75 -20.05 -21.92
N ALA A 175 11.23 -21.27 -21.83
CA ALA A 175 10.13 -21.74 -22.66
C ALA A 175 8.91 -20.83 -22.47
N GLN A 176 8.59 -20.50 -21.21
CA GLN A 176 7.47 -19.62 -20.88
C GLN A 176 7.66 -18.20 -21.43
N LEU A 177 8.88 -17.67 -21.42
CA LEU A 177 9.23 -16.42 -22.09
C LEU A 177 8.96 -16.49 -23.59
N LEU A 178 9.38 -17.57 -24.26
CA LEU A 178 9.22 -17.73 -25.70
C LEU A 178 7.75 -17.88 -26.12
N VAL A 179 6.90 -18.44 -25.24
CA VAL A 179 5.44 -18.39 -25.41
C VAL A 179 4.97 -16.93 -25.42
N GLY A 180 5.40 -16.11 -24.46
CA GLY A 180 5.10 -14.68 -24.44
C GLY A 180 5.61 -13.94 -25.68
N ASP A 181 6.85 -14.20 -26.09
CA ASP A 181 7.46 -13.55 -27.26
C ASP A 181 6.71 -13.85 -28.55
N SER A 182 6.21 -15.06 -28.69
CA SER A 182 5.41 -15.45 -29.85
C SER A 182 4.08 -14.68 -29.91
N LEU A 183 3.49 -14.34 -28.76
CA LEU A 183 2.27 -13.53 -28.68
C LEU A 183 2.56 -12.07 -28.98
N VAL A 184 3.70 -11.55 -28.52
CA VAL A 184 4.18 -10.20 -28.88
C VAL A 184 4.40 -10.09 -30.39
N ALA A 185 5.00 -11.10 -31.02
CA ALA A 185 5.20 -11.13 -32.47
C ALA A 185 3.87 -11.09 -33.25
N GLU A 186 2.82 -11.68 -32.70
CA GLU A 186 1.44 -11.61 -33.21
C GLU A 186 0.68 -10.32 -32.79
N LYS A 187 1.36 -9.35 -32.16
CA LYS A 187 0.78 -8.11 -31.58
C LYS A 187 -0.28 -8.34 -30.50
N LYS A 188 -0.31 -9.53 -29.89
CA LYS A 188 -1.23 -9.92 -28.81
C LYS A 188 -0.63 -9.58 -27.45
N HIS A 189 -0.33 -8.31 -27.21
CA HIS A 189 0.35 -7.85 -26.00
C HIS A 189 -0.40 -8.17 -24.70
N ARG A 190 -1.75 -8.17 -24.72
CA ARG A 190 -2.57 -8.54 -23.55
C ARG A 190 -2.33 -9.99 -23.12
N ALA A 191 -2.28 -10.91 -24.08
CA ALA A 191 -2.02 -12.31 -23.79
C ALA A 191 -0.55 -12.52 -23.37
N ALA A 192 0.39 -11.81 -24.01
CA ALA A 192 1.81 -11.88 -23.65
C ALA A 192 2.09 -11.47 -22.20
N VAL A 193 1.41 -10.42 -21.70
CA VAL A 193 1.49 -9.98 -20.29
C VAL A 193 1.22 -11.14 -19.32
N LEU A 194 0.19 -11.94 -19.58
CA LEU A 194 -0.16 -13.09 -18.73
C LEU A 194 0.94 -14.15 -18.72
N GLU A 195 1.53 -14.43 -19.88
CA GLU A 195 2.60 -15.43 -20.00
C GLU A 195 3.90 -14.99 -19.32
N TYR A 196 4.27 -13.70 -19.42
CA TYR A 196 5.43 -13.18 -18.68
C TYR A 196 5.18 -13.12 -17.17
N GLN A 197 3.96 -12.81 -16.75
CA GLN A 197 3.58 -12.82 -15.34
C GLN A 197 3.73 -14.22 -14.72
N LYS A 198 3.38 -15.28 -15.44
CA LYS A 198 3.62 -16.67 -15.00
C LYS A 198 5.10 -16.92 -14.67
N VAL A 199 6.03 -16.33 -15.42
CA VAL A 199 7.47 -16.49 -15.11
C VAL A 199 7.81 -15.97 -13.71
N ARG A 200 7.26 -14.79 -13.37
CA ARG A 200 7.43 -14.18 -12.06
C ARG A 200 6.78 -14.99 -10.94
N GLU A 201 5.60 -15.55 -11.19
CA GLU A 201 4.83 -16.28 -10.16
C GLU A 201 5.37 -17.68 -9.92
N VAL A 202 5.70 -18.41 -11.00
CA VAL A 202 6.10 -19.82 -10.94
C VAL A 202 7.60 -19.97 -10.73
N TRP A 203 8.42 -19.10 -11.33
CA TRP A 203 9.88 -19.17 -11.25
C TRP A 203 10.54 -17.86 -10.77
N PRO A 204 10.21 -17.38 -9.55
CA PRO A 204 10.72 -16.11 -9.00
C PRO A 204 12.23 -16.07 -8.74
N LYS A 205 12.91 -17.22 -8.79
CA LYS A 205 14.37 -17.33 -8.62
C LYS A 205 15.12 -17.63 -9.92
N SER A 206 14.41 -17.68 -11.05
CA SER A 206 15.02 -17.99 -12.33
C SER A 206 15.98 -16.90 -12.79
N ARG A 207 17.06 -17.30 -13.46
CA ARG A 207 17.95 -16.37 -14.16
C ARG A 207 17.22 -15.54 -15.22
N PHE A 208 16.09 -16.05 -15.74
CA PHE A 208 15.27 -15.42 -16.78
C PHE A 208 14.19 -14.48 -16.23
N LEU A 209 14.08 -14.34 -14.90
CA LEU A 209 13.13 -13.42 -14.29
C LEU A 209 13.31 -11.96 -14.77
N PRO A 210 14.55 -11.41 -14.87
CA PRO A 210 14.71 -10.03 -15.29
C PRO A 210 14.29 -9.79 -16.75
N ASP A 211 14.52 -10.76 -17.63
CA ASP A 211 14.00 -10.75 -19.01
C ASP A 211 12.48 -10.73 -19.04
N ALA A 212 11.83 -11.53 -18.19
CA ALA A 212 10.36 -11.56 -18.09
C ALA A 212 9.80 -10.22 -17.59
N LEU A 213 10.38 -9.63 -16.56
CA LEU A 213 9.99 -8.32 -16.04
C LEU A 213 10.17 -7.22 -17.09
N TYR A 214 11.28 -7.25 -17.83
CA TYR A 214 11.53 -6.30 -18.91
C TYR A 214 10.49 -6.42 -20.02
N LYS A 215 10.25 -7.63 -20.52
CA LYS A 215 9.26 -7.91 -21.59
C LYS A 215 7.82 -7.64 -21.14
N LEU A 216 7.50 -7.91 -19.87
CA LEU A 216 6.25 -7.54 -19.24
C LEU A 216 6.05 -6.03 -19.25
N GLY A 217 7.05 -5.28 -18.79
CA GLY A 217 7.04 -3.81 -18.82
C GLY A 217 6.86 -3.25 -20.23
N LEU A 218 7.61 -3.75 -21.22
CA LEU A 218 7.43 -3.37 -22.62
C LEU A 218 6.02 -3.66 -23.14
N SER A 219 5.46 -4.82 -22.81
CA SER A 219 4.11 -5.19 -23.24
C SER A 219 3.04 -4.26 -22.66
N PHE A 220 3.19 -3.81 -21.41
CA PHE A 220 2.30 -2.79 -20.83
C PHE A 220 2.43 -1.43 -21.51
N LEU A 221 3.64 -1.02 -21.91
CA LEU A 221 3.84 0.21 -22.67
C LEU A 221 3.11 0.17 -24.03
N GLU A 222 3.20 -0.96 -24.74
CA GLU A 222 2.48 -1.16 -26.02
C GLU A 222 0.95 -1.13 -25.84
N LEU A 223 0.45 -1.51 -24.66
CA LEU A 223 -0.97 -1.41 -24.31
C LEU A 223 -1.41 0.00 -23.91
N GLY A 224 -0.49 0.98 -23.89
CA GLY A 224 -0.76 2.34 -23.41
C GLY A 224 -0.82 2.47 -21.88
N LEU A 225 -0.53 1.39 -21.15
CA LEU A 225 -0.52 1.32 -19.69
C LEU A 225 0.87 1.71 -19.17
N ALA A 226 1.22 2.98 -19.40
CA ALA A 226 2.55 3.51 -19.09
C ALA A 226 2.94 3.42 -17.61
N PRO A 227 2.06 3.74 -16.63
CA PRO A 227 2.39 3.63 -15.20
C PRO A 227 2.78 2.20 -14.77
N GLU A 228 2.00 1.21 -15.22
CA GLU A 228 2.21 -0.21 -14.97
C GLU A 228 3.51 -0.66 -15.64
N GLY A 229 3.69 -0.31 -16.92
CA GLY A 229 4.90 -0.63 -17.67
C GLY A 229 6.17 -0.08 -17.03
N THR A 230 6.14 1.17 -16.53
CA THR A 230 7.29 1.74 -15.82
C THR A 230 7.59 1.01 -14.52
N THR A 231 6.58 0.55 -13.79
CA THR A 231 6.76 -0.20 -12.53
C THR A 231 7.54 -1.50 -12.77
N PHE A 232 7.16 -2.26 -13.79
CA PHE A 232 7.85 -3.52 -14.13
C PHE A 232 9.25 -3.29 -14.69
N LEU A 233 9.46 -2.23 -15.46
CA LEU A 233 10.79 -1.84 -15.91
C LEU A 233 11.70 -1.43 -14.75
N GLU A 234 11.18 -0.73 -13.73
CA GLU A 234 11.93 -0.41 -12.52
C GLU A 234 12.32 -1.67 -11.74
N GLU A 235 11.42 -2.66 -11.70
CA GLU A 235 11.72 -3.96 -11.10
C GLU A 235 12.83 -4.71 -11.86
N ALA A 236 12.77 -4.75 -13.20
CA ALA A 236 13.83 -5.31 -14.04
C ALA A 236 15.16 -4.56 -13.85
N ALA A 237 15.12 -3.24 -13.67
CA ALA A 237 16.31 -2.40 -13.47
C ALA A 237 17.08 -2.71 -12.16
N LYS A 238 16.46 -3.43 -11.20
CA LYS A 238 17.12 -3.92 -9.98
C LYS A 238 18.16 -5.01 -10.27
N TYR A 239 18.22 -5.53 -11.50
CA TYR A 239 19.17 -6.57 -11.93
C TYR A 239 20.25 -6.02 -12.89
N PRO A 240 21.13 -5.08 -12.45
CA PRO A 240 22.09 -4.41 -13.34
C PRO A 240 23.19 -5.33 -13.90
N GLY A 241 23.39 -6.51 -13.30
CA GLY A 241 24.32 -7.53 -13.78
C GLY A 241 23.82 -8.27 -15.02
N GLN A 242 22.52 -8.22 -15.31
CA GLN A 242 21.92 -8.85 -16.50
C GLN A 242 21.60 -7.81 -17.57
N GLN A 243 21.60 -8.25 -18.84
CA GLN A 243 21.33 -7.38 -19.98
C GLN A 243 19.94 -6.73 -19.89
N ALA A 244 18.91 -7.51 -19.55
CA ALA A 244 17.54 -7.02 -19.35
C ALA A 244 17.45 -5.85 -18.34
N GLY A 245 18.22 -5.88 -17.26
CA GLY A 245 18.24 -4.80 -16.28
C GLY A 245 18.92 -3.53 -16.79
N LYS A 246 19.94 -3.65 -17.65
CA LYS A 246 20.55 -2.51 -18.34
C LYS A 246 19.58 -1.90 -19.36
N ASP A 247 18.92 -2.76 -20.14
CA ASP A 247 17.94 -2.33 -21.14
C ASP A 247 16.71 -1.67 -20.49
N ALA A 248 16.27 -2.18 -19.35
CA ALA A 248 15.20 -1.57 -18.56
C ALA A 248 15.57 -0.15 -18.09
N LYS A 249 16.78 0.05 -17.55
CA LYS A 249 17.27 1.39 -17.17
C LYS A 249 17.35 2.35 -18.35
N ALA A 250 17.85 1.87 -19.49
CA ALA A 250 17.90 2.65 -20.71
C ALA A 250 16.48 3.08 -21.15
N LYS A 251 15.52 2.16 -21.13
CA LYS A 251 14.13 2.44 -21.50
C LYS A 251 13.46 3.43 -20.54
N LEU A 252 13.66 3.30 -19.23
CA LEU A 252 13.14 4.26 -18.25
C LEU A 252 13.69 5.68 -18.47
N THR A 253 14.97 5.79 -18.80
CA THR A 253 15.62 7.07 -19.11
C THR A 253 15.07 7.70 -20.39
N GLU A 254 14.78 6.88 -21.40
CA GLU A 254 14.13 7.33 -22.64
C GLU A 254 12.72 7.87 -22.35
N LEU A 255 11.92 7.14 -21.56
CA LEU A 255 10.55 7.53 -21.21
C LEU A 255 10.48 8.84 -20.41
N SER A 256 11.41 9.06 -19.48
CA SER A 256 11.45 10.30 -18.69
C SER A 256 11.82 11.53 -19.55
N LYS A 257 12.77 11.38 -20.48
CA LYS A 257 13.13 12.44 -21.44
C LYS A 257 11.95 12.79 -22.35
N ASN A 258 11.20 11.79 -22.82
CA ASN A 258 10.03 12.02 -23.67
C ASN A 258 8.87 12.71 -22.94
N LYS A 259 8.68 12.44 -21.64
CA LYS A 259 7.72 13.20 -20.80
C LYS A 259 8.11 14.68 -20.68
N ASN A 260 9.40 14.98 -20.54
CA ASN A 260 9.89 16.36 -20.41
C ASN A 260 9.83 17.17 -21.71
N LYS A 261 9.79 16.53 -22.88
CA LYS A 261 9.62 17.21 -24.19
C LYS A 261 8.17 17.52 -24.56
N LYS A 262 7.20 16.86 -23.92
CA LYS A 262 5.76 17.04 -24.19
C LYS A 262 5.07 18.01 -23.23
N LYS A 263 5.79 18.52 -22.22
CA LYS A 263 5.39 19.63 -21.36
C LYS A 263 5.97 20.92 -21.92
#